data_AF-A0A847GI52-F1
#
_entry.id   AF-A0A847GI52-F1
#
_cell.length_a   1.000
_cell.length_b   1.000
_cell.length_c   1.000
_cell.angle_alpha   90.00
_cell.angle_beta   90.00
_cell.angle_gamma   90.00
#
_symmetry.space_group_name_H-M   'P 1'
#
loop_
_entity.id
_entity.type
_entity.pdbx_description
1 polymer ?
#
loop_
_entity_poly.entity_id
_entity_poly.type
_entity_poly.pdbx_seq_one_letter_code
_entity_poly.pdbx_strand_id
1 'polypeptide(L)'
;AGKKEILEALFMAVVTVSPQHVMDRDGNRIFHVANKSDIVLKVASPSAGWGATKIPARSAVMLKAPKGAESVTVNVVNFHTNMNETLEVELKIPEKK
;
A
#
# COMPACT_ATOMS: atom_id res chain seq x y z
N ALA A 1 -8.00 14.13 16.65
CA ALA A 1 -7.67 13.48 15.38
C ALA A 1 -8.92 13.52 14.51
N GLY A 2 -8.80 13.98 13.27
CA GLY A 2 -9.90 13.90 12.30
C GLY A 2 -10.06 12.48 11.76
N LYS A 3 -11.05 12.29 10.90
CA LYS A 3 -11.35 10.99 10.29
C LYS A 3 -10.18 10.45 9.48
N LYS A 4 -9.44 11.32 8.78
CA LYS A 4 -8.28 10.95 7.97
C LYS A 4 -7.19 10.31 8.83
N GLU A 5 -6.82 10.96 9.93
CA GLU A 5 -5.74 10.50 10.81
C GLU A 5 -6.09 9.17 11.48
N ILE A 6 -7.37 8.95 11.82
CA ILE A 6 -7.85 7.67 12.37
C ILE A 6 -7.73 6.56 11.32
N LEU A 7 -8.18 6.81 10.08
CA LEU A 7 -8.11 5.82 9.00
C LEU A 7 -6.66 5.49 8.62
N GLU A 8 -5.79 6.50 8.60
CA GLU A 8 -4.36 6.33 8.37
C GLU A 8 -3.73 5.46 9.46
N ALA A 9 -3.98 5.78 10.74
CA ALA A 9 -3.47 4.99 11.86
C ALA A 9 -3.98 3.54 11.82
N LEU A 10 -5.26 3.32 11.52
CA LEU A 10 -5.83 1.98 11.36
C LEU A 10 -5.18 1.22 10.21
N PHE A 11 -5.02 1.86 9.05
CA PHE A 11 -4.37 1.24 7.90
C PHE A 11 -2.92 0.86 8.21
N MET A 12 -2.14 1.77 8.78
CA MET A 12 -0.74 1.53 9.13
C MET A 12 -0.56 0.49 10.23
N ALA A 13 -1.54 0.34 11.15
CA ALA A 13 -1.52 -0.69 12.18
C ALA A 13 -1.74 -2.10 11.62
N VAL A 14 -2.54 -2.23 10.54
CA VAL A 14 -2.90 -3.55 9.99
C VAL A 14 -2.07 -3.93 8.77
N VAL A 15 -1.37 -2.99 8.15
CA VAL A 15 -0.52 -3.24 6.98
C VAL A 15 0.92 -3.46 7.40
N THR A 16 1.56 -4.46 6.80
CA THR A 16 3.01 -4.66 6.93
C THR A 16 3.63 -4.75 5.55
N VAL A 17 4.64 -3.92 5.31
CA VAL A 17 5.42 -3.93 4.08
C VAL A 17 6.69 -4.74 4.32
N SER A 18 6.90 -5.80 3.54
CA SER A 18 8.14 -6.58 3.58
C SER A 18 9.17 -5.98 2.62
N PRO A 19 10.48 -6.17 2.88
CA PRO A 19 11.51 -5.73 1.96
C PRO A 19 11.31 -6.24 0.54
N GLN A 20 11.90 -5.51 -0.41
CA GLN A 20 11.97 -6.00 -1.78
C GLN A 20 12.68 -7.36 -1.83
N HIS A 21 12.16 -8.27 -2.64
CA HIS A 21 12.77 -9.59 -2.83
C HIS A 21 13.30 -9.77 -4.26
N VAL A 22 12.67 -9.11 -5.24
CA VAL A 22 12.97 -9.22 -6.67
C VAL A 22 12.83 -7.84 -7.34
N MET A 23 13.61 -7.61 -8.39
CA MET A 23 13.41 -6.52 -9.34
C MET A 23 12.89 -7.08 -10.67
N ASP A 24 11.97 -6.37 -11.31
CA ASP A 24 11.53 -6.74 -12.66
C ASP A 24 12.54 -6.29 -13.74
N ARG A 25 12.25 -6.64 -15.00
CA ARG A 25 13.10 -6.30 -16.16
C ARG A 25 13.32 -4.80 -16.32
N ASP A 26 12.38 -3.99 -15.88
CA ASP A 26 12.41 -2.52 -15.98
C ASP A 26 13.11 -1.89 -14.76
N GLY A 27 13.60 -2.71 -13.82
CA GLY A 27 14.28 -2.29 -12.60
C GLY A 27 13.35 -1.84 -11.47
N ASN A 28 12.06 -2.14 -11.57
CA ASN A 28 11.10 -1.81 -10.52
C ASN A 28 11.20 -2.81 -9.38
N ARG A 29 10.97 -2.33 -8.15
CA ARG A 29 11.09 -3.13 -6.94
C ARG A 29 9.77 -3.85 -6.69
N ILE A 30 9.82 -5.17 -6.51
CA ILE A 30 8.65 -5.96 -6.10
C ILE A 30 8.73 -6.20 -4.59
N PHE A 31 7.68 -5.80 -3.88
CA PHE A 31 7.58 -5.90 -2.43
C PHE A 31 6.26 -6.54 -2.01
N HIS A 32 6.22 -7.14 -0.82
CA HIS A 32 5.00 -7.76 -0.30
C HIS A 32 4.30 -6.80 0.65
N VAL A 33 2.98 -6.71 0.52
CA VAL A 33 2.10 -6.01 1.45
C VAL A 33 1.18 -7.04 2.09
N ALA A 34 1.31 -7.21 3.39
CA ALA A 34 0.47 -8.09 4.19
C ALA A 34 -0.62 -7.28 4.89
N ASN A 35 -1.85 -7.74 4.78
CA ASN A 35 -3.00 -7.25 5.52
C ASN A 35 -3.25 -8.18 6.71
N LYS A 36 -3.06 -7.66 7.92
CA LYS A 36 -3.28 -8.36 9.18
C LYS A 36 -4.69 -8.17 9.74
N SER A 37 -5.57 -7.46 9.04
CA SER A 37 -6.96 -7.29 9.46
C SER A 37 -7.90 -8.36 8.88
N ASP A 38 -9.13 -8.36 9.37
CA ASP A 38 -10.24 -9.17 8.86
C ASP A 38 -11.04 -8.44 7.76
N ILE A 39 -10.58 -7.25 7.33
CA ILE A 39 -11.24 -6.43 6.32
C ILE A 39 -10.42 -6.49 5.02
N VAL A 40 -11.09 -6.64 3.88
CA VAL A 40 -10.43 -6.53 2.57
C VAL A 40 -9.98 -5.08 2.34
N LEU A 41 -8.71 -4.87 2.05
CA LEU A 41 -8.19 -3.56 1.65
C LEU A 41 -8.15 -3.46 0.13
N LYS A 42 -8.48 -2.29 -0.41
CA LYS A 42 -8.33 -1.98 -1.83
C LYS A 42 -7.37 -0.82 -1.97
N VAL A 43 -6.24 -1.04 -2.64
CA VAL A 43 -5.18 -0.05 -2.80
C VAL A 43 -4.97 0.27 -4.27
N ALA A 44 -4.68 1.52 -4.60
CA ALA A 44 -4.25 1.94 -5.94
C ALA A 44 -3.06 2.89 -5.83
N SER A 45 -2.19 2.92 -6.84
CA SER A 45 -1.10 3.89 -6.92
C SER A 45 -0.90 4.31 -8.37
N PRO A 46 -1.46 5.45 -8.77
CA PRO A 46 -1.21 6.03 -10.09
C PRO A 46 0.28 6.30 -10.34
N SER A 47 1.01 6.74 -9.31
CA SER A 47 2.46 7.02 -9.40
C SER A 47 3.30 5.77 -9.61
N ALA A 48 2.86 4.62 -9.10
CA ALA A 48 3.51 3.33 -9.35
C ALA A 48 2.89 2.54 -10.53
N GLY A 49 1.89 3.11 -11.23
CA GLY A 49 1.31 2.57 -12.45
C GLY A 49 0.36 1.38 -12.26
N TRP A 50 -0.17 1.15 -11.04
CA TRP A 50 -1.13 0.08 -10.78
C TRP A 50 -2.46 0.60 -10.24
N GLY A 51 -3.55 0.03 -10.78
CA GLY A 51 -4.92 0.33 -10.40
C GLY A 51 -5.37 -0.38 -9.11
N ALA A 52 -6.68 -0.37 -8.87
CA ALA A 52 -7.28 -0.92 -7.65
C ALA A 52 -6.97 -2.42 -7.49
N THR A 53 -6.05 -2.71 -6.57
CA THR A 53 -5.60 -4.05 -6.18
C THR A 53 -6.25 -4.43 -4.85
N LYS A 54 -6.81 -5.64 -4.78
CA LYS A 54 -7.38 -6.16 -3.53
C LYS A 54 -6.29 -6.84 -2.71
N ILE A 55 -6.20 -6.49 -1.44
CA ILE A 55 -5.43 -7.21 -0.43
C ILE A 55 -6.46 -7.92 0.46
N PRO A 56 -6.69 -9.23 0.27
CA PRO A 56 -7.66 -9.97 1.06
C PRO A 56 -7.34 -9.91 2.57
N ALA A 57 -8.35 -10.18 3.39
CA ALA A 57 -8.17 -10.31 4.83
C ALA A 57 -7.09 -11.36 5.14
N ARG A 58 -6.26 -11.11 6.15
CA ARG A 58 -5.22 -12.03 6.63
C ARG A 58 -4.30 -12.60 5.54
N SER A 59 -4.06 -11.82 4.48
CA SER A 59 -3.33 -12.27 3.29
C SER A 59 -2.22 -11.29 2.91
N ALA A 60 -1.32 -11.73 2.04
CA ALA A 60 -0.30 -10.88 1.45
C ALA A 60 -0.41 -10.87 -0.07
N VAL A 61 -0.07 -9.74 -0.68
CA VAL A 61 0.04 -9.59 -2.13
C VAL A 61 1.36 -8.95 -2.51
N MET A 62 1.80 -9.17 -3.75
CA MET A 62 2.95 -8.48 -4.31
C MET A 62 2.49 -7.19 -4.98
N LEU A 63 3.17 -6.09 -4.66
CA LEU A 63 3.02 -4.80 -5.33
C LEU A 63 4.36 -4.36 -5.92
N LYS A 64 4.28 -3.38 -6.82
CA LYS A 64 5.41 -2.86 -7.59
C LYS A 64 5.68 -1.41 -7.18
N ALA A 65 6.95 -1.05 -7.07
CA ALA A 65 7.40 0.32 -6.89
C ALA A 65 8.33 0.74 -8.03
N PRO A 66 8.26 2.00 -8.50
CA PRO A 66 9.19 2.52 -9.48
C PRO A 66 10.66 2.31 -9.07
N LYS A 67 11.54 2.17 -10.06
CA LYS A 67 12.98 2.06 -9.84
C LYS A 67 13.49 3.22 -8.97
N GLY A 68 14.23 2.89 -7.90
CA GLY A 68 14.80 3.87 -6.98
C GLY A 68 13.83 4.48 -5.98
N ALA A 69 12.54 4.11 -5.98
CA ALA A 69 11.59 4.59 -5.01
C ALA A 69 11.86 3.98 -3.61
N GLU A 70 11.98 4.83 -2.60
CA GLU A 70 12.04 4.45 -1.18
C GLU A 70 10.66 4.30 -0.56
N SER A 71 9.65 4.91 -1.19
CA SER A 71 8.26 4.88 -0.78
C SER A 71 7.33 4.89 -1.98
N VAL A 72 6.07 4.49 -1.76
CA VAL A 72 5.00 4.58 -2.75
C VAL A 72 3.78 5.22 -2.11
N THR A 73 3.27 6.27 -2.76
CA THR A 73 1.96 6.84 -2.42
C THR A 73 0.86 5.90 -2.84
N VAL A 74 -0.01 5.55 -1.89
CA VAL A 74 -1.09 4.58 -2.05
C VAL A 74 -2.42 5.21 -1.67
N ASN A 75 -3.39 5.10 -2.56
CA ASN A 75 -4.79 5.42 -2.31
C ASN A 75 -5.53 4.17 -1.81
N VAL A 76 -6.00 4.20 -0.58
CA VAL A 76 -6.85 3.15 0.01
C VAL A 76 -8.29 3.41 -0.40
N VAL A 77 -8.66 2.87 -1.56
CA VAL A 77 -9.87 3.18 -2.33
C VAL A 77 -11.17 2.94 -1.54
N ASN A 78 -11.15 2.03 -0.57
CA ASN A 78 -12.32 1.73 0.27
C ASN A 78 -12.31 2.44 1.63
N PHE A 79 -11.35 3.33 1.89
CA PHE A 79 -11.29 4.15 3.09
C PHE A 79 -11.64 5.60 2.71
N HIS A 80 -12.91 5.98 2.85
CA HIS A 80 -13.39 7.30 2.46
C HIS A 80 -13.12 8.32 3.57
N THR A 81 -12.28 9.32 3.32
CA THR A 81 -12.06 10.45 4.22
C THR A 81 -13.21 11.46 4.10
N ASN A 82 -13.75 11.64 2.90
CA ASN A 82 -14.90 12.49 2.59
C ASN A 82 -15.78 11.87 1.47
N MET A 83 -16.84 12.56 1.03
CA MET A 83 -17.80 12.02 0.05
C MET A 83 -17.17 11.57 -1.27
N ASN A 84 -16.12 12.27 -1.72
CA ASN A 84 -15.39 11.97 -2.97
C ASN A 84 -13.87 11.80 -2.77
N GLU A 85 -13.44 11.61 -1.52
CA GLU A 85 -12.02 11.51 -1.18
C GLU A 85 -11.75 10.19 -0.47
N THR A 86 -10.66 9.54 -0.88
CA THR A 86 -10.15 8.33 -0.25
C THR A 86 -8.87 8.63 0.49
N LEU A 87 -8.55 7.78 1.46
CA LEU A 87 -7.32 7.89 2.21
C LEU A 87 -6.12 7.71 1.28
N GLU A 88 -5.24 8.71 1.22
CA GLU A 88 -3.93 8.63 0.61
C GLU A 88 -2.87 8.49 1.71
N VAL A 89 -1.97 7.52 1.58
CA VAL A 89 -0.91 7.19 2.54
C VAL A 89 0.39 6.86 1.83
N GLU A 90 1.51 7.15 2.48
CA GLU A 90 2.83 6.78 1.98
C GLU A 90 3.28 5.44 2.60
N LEU A 91 3.50 4.44 1.75
CA LEU A 91 4.09 3.17 2.16
C LEU A 91 5.60 3.21 1.96
N LYS A 92 6.36 3.18 3.06
CA LYS A 92 7.82 3.01 2.99
C LYS A 92 8.16 1.58 2.59
N ILE A 93 9.09 1.44 1.66
CA ILE A 93 9.57 0.14 1.17
C ILE A 93 10.88 -0.18 1.89
N PRO A 94 10.89 -1.16 2.81
CA PRO A 94 12.10 -1.50 3.52
C PRO A 94 13.21 -1.95 2.55
N GLU A 95 14.44 -1.57 2.88
CA GLU A 95 15.61 -2.13 2.20
C GLU A 95 15.80 -3.60 2.60
N LYS A 96 16.37 -4.37 1.67
CA LYS A 96 16.81 -5.72 1.96
C LYS A 96 18.10 -5.59 2.79
N LYS A 97 18.03 -5.96 4.06
CA LYS A 97 19.23 -6.09 4.92
C LYS A 97 20.12 -7.22 4.45
#